data_AF-A0A6I5ZM54-F1
#
_entry.id   AF-A0A6I5ZM54-F1
#
_cell.length_a   1.000
_cell.length_b   1.000
_cell.length_c   1.000
_cell.angle_alpha   90.00
_cell.angle_beta   90.00
_cell.angle_gamma   90.00
#
_symmetry.space_group_name_H-M   'P 1'
#
loop_
_entity.id
_entity.type
_entity.pdbx_description
1 polymer ?
#
loop_
_entity_poly.entity_id
_entity_poly.type
_entity_poly.pdbx_seq_one_letter_code
_entity_poly.pdbx_strand_id
1 'polypeptide(L)'
;MAADLRQVFLEEAREQLDQLEQLLLELDAGKSITLDAIFRIVHTLKGSAACMGLKDIADFAHKMENLLDKIRQGKAVISENTCRLLLQSSDVLRSLIFAVAEGGDATPLCHNEQLAAELELVQGEAGRSTGRFLVDVVLDRTSEMRGARSFVILKRLEEMGELKYAIPSPEELISERIVPDTMVAVIDSEAGERELYECIEGYPDIVTVDVRHVIEIDGTGWPAKIARARELASRGKKVALEFTGDKLHLDLEALEAMAAALTAGWFLWARDPVARRVLRKLALWHV
;
A
#
# COMPACT_ATOMS: atom_id res chain seq x y z
N MET A 1 -25.66 32.92 -24.69
CA MET A 1 -25.39 32.52 -23.29
C MET A 1 -24.95 31.06 -23.17
N ALA A 2 -25.78 30.04 -23.44
CA ALA A 2 -25.37 28.64 -23.28
C ALA A 2 -24.24 28.18 -24.24
N ALA A 3 -24.26 28.64 -25.50
CA ALA A 3 -23.19 28.36 -26.47
C ALA A 3 -21.85 29.01 -26.09
N ASP A 4 -21.91 30.16 -25.43
CA ASP A 4 -20.77 30.96 -25.00
C ASP A 4 -20.05 30.28 -23.82
N LEU A 5 -20.82 29.82 -22.82
CA LEU A 5 -20.30 29.06 -21.67
C LEU A 5 -19.67 27.72 -22.09
N ARG A 6 -20.26 27.05 -23.09
CA ARG A 6 -19.69 25.81 -23.63
C ARG A 6 -18.36 26.06 -24.32
N GLN A 7 -18.24 27.15 -25.08
CA GLN A 7 -16.99 27.48 -25.75
C GLN A 7 -15.88 27.81 -24.74
N VAL A 8 -16.19 28.59 -23.70
CA VAL A 8 -15.27 28.86 -22.59
C VAL A 8 -14.81 27.57 -21.91
N PHE A 9 -15.73 26.65 -21.61
CA PHE A 9 -15.38 25.33 -21.06
C PHE A 9 -14.43 24.56 -21.99
N LEU A 10 -14.68 24.54 -23.30
CA LEU A 10 -13.83 23.80 -24.24
C LEU A 10 -12.42 24.38 -24.35
N GLU A 11 -12.29 25.70 -24.22
CA GLU A 11 -10.99 26.39 -24.17
C GLU A 11 -10.24 26.05 -22.88
N GLU A 12 -10.89 26.20 -21.71
CA GLU A 12 -10.31 25.84 -20.40
C GLU A 12 -9.93 24.35 -20.33
N ALA A 13 -10.77 23.46 -20.86
CA ALA A 13 -10.52 22.03 -20.83
C ALA A 13 -9.30 21.64 -21.68
N ARG A 14 -9.02 22.36 -22.78
CA ARG A 14 -7.80 22.14 -23.58
C ARG A 14 -6.55 22.54 -22.81
N GLU A 15 -6.56 23.69 -22.14
CA GLU A 15 -5.45 24.13 -21.30
C GLU A 15 -5.19 23.15 -20.15
N GLN A 16 -6.26 22.67 -19.51
CA GLN A 16 -6.18 21.67 -18.45
C GLN A 16 -5.61 20.34 -18.94
N LEU A 17 -5.97 19.89 -20.15
CA LEU A 17 -5.41 18.67 -20.75
C LEU A 17 -3.93 18.81 -21.11
N ASP A 18 -3.51 19.98 -21.61
CA ASP A 18 -2.10 20.24 -21.89
C ASP A 18 -1.27 20.20 -20.60
N GLN A 19 -1.79 20.78 -19.52
CA GLN A 19 -1.16 20.71 -18.21
C GLN A 19 -1.15 19.29 -17.64
N LEU A 20 -2.24 18.55 -17.80
CA LEU A 20 -2.38 17.16 -17.36
C LEU A 20 -1.31 16.28 -18.01
N GLU A 21 -1.14 16.39 -19.33
CA GLU A 21 -0.16 15.62 -20.10
C GLU A 21 1.27 15.87 -19.63
N GLN A 22 1.65 17.14 -19.43
CA GLN A 22 2.97 17.49 -18.88
C GLN A 22 3.21 16.85 -17.51
N LEU A 23 2.22 16.94 -16.61
CA LEU A 23 2.34 16.35 -15.27
C LEU A 23 2.40 14.83 -15.31
N LEU A 24 1.68 14.18 -16.23
CA LEU A 24 1.71 12.73 -16.40
C LEU A 24 3.06 12.24 -16.93
N LEU A 25 3.72 13.00 -17.81
CA LEU A 25 5.08 12.69 -18.28
C LEU A 25 6.13 12.83 -17.18
N GLU A 26 5.90 13.72 -16.21
CA GLU A 26 6.76 13.91 -15.04
C GLU A 26 6.42 12.99 -13.85
N LEU A 27 5.35 12.20 -13.97
CA LEU A 27 4.83 11.36 -12.90
C LEU A 27 5.82 10.23 -12.58
N ASP A 28 6.33 10.26 -11.37
CA ASP A 28 7.29 9.28 -10.85
C ASP A 28 6.85 8.85 -9.43
N ALA A 29 7.18 7.61 -9.04
CA ALA A 29 6.74 6.95 -7.81
C ALA A 29 7.16 7.67 -6.51
N GLY A 30 8.03 8.69 -6.60
CA GLY A 30 8.49 9.51 -5.46
C GLY A 30 7.93 10.93 -5.37
N LYS A 31 7.10 11.40 -6.31
CA LYS A 31 6.67 12.82 -6.39
C LYS A 31 5.19 13.01 -6.03
N SER A 32 4.87 13.02 -4.73
CA SER A 32 3.49 13.22 -4.22
C SER A 32 2.83 14.51 -4.70
N ILE A 33 3.61 15.58 -4.92
CA ILE A 33 3.09 16.90 -5.34
C ILE A 33 2.49 16.82 -6.76
N THR A 34 3.12 16.05 -7.65
CA THR A 34 2.67 15.86 -9.04
C THR A 34 1.33 15.13 -9.08
N LEU A 35 1.14 14.13 -8.21
CA LEU A 35 -0.10 13.35 -8.12
C LEU A 35 -1.31 14.18 -7.67
N ASP A 36 -1.16 15.04 -6.67
CA ASP A 36 -2.24 15.91 -6.20
C ASP A 36 -2.64 16.96 -7.26
N ALA A 37 -1.68 17.47 -8.03
CA ALA A 37 -1.95 18.39 -9.13
C ALA A 37 -2.76 17.71 -10.24
N ILE A 38 -2.35 16.51 -10.66
CA ILE A 38 -3.07 15.68 -11.65
C ILE A 38 -4.50 15.42 -11.17
N PHE A 39 -4.69 15.00 -9.92
CA PHE A 39 -6.01 14.72 -9.35
C PHE A 39 -6.92 15.94 -9.41
N ARG A 40 -6.43 17.13 -9.05
CA ARG A 40 -7.23 18.37 -9.09
C ARG A 40 -7.67 18.74 -10.51
N ILE A 41 -6.80 18.56 -11.51
CA ILE A 41 -7.14 18.83 -12.90
C ILE A 41 -8.26 17.90 -13.36
N VAL A 42 -8.11 16.59 -13.15
CA VAL A 42 -9.13 15.60 -13.53
C VAL A 42 -10.46 15.85 -12.79
N HIS A 43 -10.39 16.20 -11.51
CA HIS A 43 -11.58 16.54 -10.71
C HIS A 43 -12.31 17.77 -11.26
N THR A 44 -11.55 18.78 -11.67
CA THR A 44 -12.09 20.02 -12.26
C THR A 44 -12.71 19.76 -13.63
N LEU A 45 -12.04 18.97 -14.48
CA LEU A 45 -12.56 18.55 -15.79
C LEU A 45 -13.88 17.78 -15.62
N LYS A 46 -13.94 16.82 -14.69
CA LYS A 46 -15.15 16.07 -14.36
C LYS A 46 -16.31 16.99 -13.97
N GLY A 47 -16.07 17.89 -13.00
CA GLY A 47 -17.08 18.81 -12.50
C GLY A 47 -17.60 19.74 -13.60
N SER A 48 -16.68 20.32 -14.38
CA SER A 48 -17.01 21.26 -15.45
C SER A 48 -17.78 20.58 -16.60
N ALA A 49 -17.36 19.37 -17.00
CA ALA A 49 -18.08 18.58 -18.01
C ALA A 49 -19.49 18.21 -17.55
N ALA A 50 -19.66 17.81 -16.29
CA ALA A 50 -20.96 17.49 -15.71
C ALA A 50 -21.89 18.72 -15.68
N CYS A 51 -21.37 19.89 -15.30
CA CYS A 51 -22.13 21.15 -15.34
C CYS A 51 -22.60 21.53 -16.75
N MET A 52 -21.84 21.17 -17.79
CA MET A 52 -22.19 21.41 -19.20
C MET A 52 -23.09 20.32 -19.80
N GLY A 53 -23.44 19.28 -19.04
CA GLY A 53 -24.25 18.15 -19.51
C GLY A 53 -23.50 17.18 -20.42
N LEU A 54 -22.17 17.25 -20.45
CA LEU A 54 -21.31 16.39 -21.29
C LEU A 54 -21.01 15.09 -20.55
N LYS A 55 -22.01 14.22 -20.50
CA LYS A 55 -22.02 13.02 -19.65
C LYS A 55 -20.85 12.08 -19.94
N ASP A 56 -20.54 11.80 -21.20
CA ASP A 56 -19.49 10.84 -21.56
C ASP A 56 -18.09 11.32 -21.12
N ILE A 57 -17.83 12.62 -21.22
CA ILE A 57 -16.59 13.24 -20.72
C ILE A 57 -16.55 13.16 -19.19
N ALA A 58 -17.65 13.49 -18.51
CA ALA A 58 -17.74 13.44 -17.05
C ALA A 58 -17.55 12.01 -16.52
N ASP A 59 -18.19 11.02 -17.13
CA ASP A 59 -18.13 9.61 -16.75
C ASP A 59 -16.71 9.05 -16.97
N PHE A 60 -16.06 9.39 -18.08
CA PHE A 60 -14.68 8.97 -18.33
C PHE A 60 -13.68 9.65 -17.38
N ALA A 61 -13.81 10.95 -17.16
CA ALA A 61 -12.98 11.69 -16.19
C ALA A 61 -13.15 11.13 -14.77
N HIS A 62 -14.36 10.68 -14.40
CA HIS A 62 -14.61 10.03 -13.12
C HIS A 62 -13.87 8.68 -12.99
N LYS A 63 -13.81 7.86 -14.04
CA LYS A 63 -13.02 6.61 -14.01
C LYS A 63 -11.53 6.88 -13.81
N MET A 64 -11.00 7.90 -14.48
CA MET A 64 -9.62 8.35 -14.30
C MET A 64 -9.39 8.90 -12.88
N GLU A 65 -10.31 9.68 -12.34
CA GLU A 65 -10.28 10.19 -10.96
C GLU A 65 -10.23 9.04 -9.95
N ASN A 66 -11.01 7.98 -10.14
CA ASN A 66 -11.05 6.82 -9.26
C ASN A 66 -9.70 6.08 -9.22
N LEU A 67 -9.01 5.95 -10.36
CA LEU A 67 -7.65 5.38 -10.39
C LEU A 67 -6.67 6.27 -9.61
N LEU A 68 -6.70 7.58 -9.83
CA LEU A 68 -5.85 8.53 -9.12
C LEU A 68 -6.10 8.51 -7.61
N ASP A 69 -7.36 8.41 -7.18
CA ASP A 69 -7.73 8.30 -5.77
C ASP A 69 -7.22 6.99 -5.14
N LYS A 70 -7.31 5.86 -5.86
CA LYS A 70 -6.70 4.59 -5.42
C LYS A 70 -5.18 4.75 -5.22
N ILE A 71 -4.48 5.45 -6.11
CA ILE A 71 -3.04 5.69 -5.97
C ILE A 71 -2.77 6.56 -4.73
N ARG A 72 -3.52 7.64 -4.52
CA ARG A 72 -3.39 8.52 -3.34
C ARG A 72 -3.63 7.80 -2.02
N GLN A 73 -4.54 6.84 -1.99
CA GLN A 73 -4.84 6.00 -0.82
C GLN A 73 -3.82 4.87 -0.61
N GLY A 74 -2.83 4.72 -1.50
CA GLY A 74 -1.88 3.60 -1.48
C GLY A 74 -2.51 2.26 -1.87
N LYS A 75 -3.71 2.28 -2.46
CA LYS A 75 -4.44 1.11 -2.97
C LYS A 75 -4.04 0.73 -4.39
N ALA A 76 -3.24 1.56 -5.07
CA ALA A 76 -2.59 1.29 -6.34
C ALA A 76 -1.20 1.94 -6.35
N VAL A 77 -0.28 1.41 -7.16
CA VAL A 77 1.09 1.93 -7.27
C VAL A 77 1.28 2.65 -8.60
N ILE A 78 2.12 3.67 -8.62
CA ILE A 78 2.59 4.28 -9.86
C ILE A 78 3.55 3.28 -10.51
N SER A 79 3.06 2.60 -11.55
CA SER A 79 3.82 1.65 -12.36
C SER A 79 3.77 2.05 -13.83
N GLU A 80 4.60 1.44 -14.67
CA GLU A 80 4.59 1.67 -16.12
C GLU A 80 3.20 1.46 -16.71
N ASN A 81 2.48 0.43 -16.24
CA ASN A 81 1.11 0.17 -16.66
C ASN A 81 0.15 1.29 -16.22
N THR A 82 0.24 1.75 -14.98
CA THR A 82 -0.62 2.83 -14.47
C THR A 82 -0.35 4.15 -15.19
N CYS A 83 0.92 4.48 -15.44
CA CYS A 83 1.30 5.66 -16.23
C CYS A 83 0.79 5.57 -17.68
N ARG A 84 0.95 4.41 -18.33
CA ARG A 84 0.40 4.14 -19.67
C ARG A 84 -1.11 4.40 -19.69
N LEU A 85 -1.85 3.84 -18.73
CA LEU A 85 -3.31 3.98 -18.65
C LEU A 85 -3.73 5.44 -18.46
N LEU A 86 -3.05 6.20 -17.59
CA LEU A 86 -3.35 7.61 -17.37
C LEU A 86 -3.05 8.48 -18.61
N LEU A 87 -1.95 8.21 -19.33
CA LEU A 87 -1.62 8.91 -20.58
C LEU A 87 -2.68 8.62 -21.65
N GLN A 88 -3.01 7.34 -21.88
CA GLN A 88 -4.07 6.95 -22.82
C GLN A 88 -5.43 7.55 -22.43
N SER A 89 -5.70 7.71 -21.13
CA SER A 89 -6.93 8.35 -20.65
C SER A 89 -6.97 9.84 -20.99
N SER A 90 -5.84 10.53 -20.90
CA SER A 90 -5.71 11.92 -21.35
C SER A 90 -6.01 12.06 -22.84
N ASP A 91 -5.50 11.14 -23.67
CA ASP A 91 -5.76 11.12 -25.12
C ASP A 91 -7.25 10.91 -25.44
N VAL A 92 -7.93 10.03 -24.70
CA VAL A 92 -9.37 9.82 -24.85
C VAL A 92 -10.16 11.06 -24.45
N LEU A 93 -9.84 11.69 -23.32
CA LEU A 93 -10.50 12.94 -22.91
C LEU A 93 -10.31 14.05 -23.95
N ARG A 94 -9.09 14.18 -24.48
CA ARG A 94 -8.77 15.14 -25.55
C ARG A 94 -9.62 14.88 -26.81
N SER A 95 -9.74 13.62 -27.20
CA SER A 95 -10.53 13.21 -28.36
C SER A 95 -12.04 13.49 -28.17
N LEU A 96 -12.59 13.22 -26.99
CA LEU A 96 -14.00 13.51 -26.67
C LEU A 96 -14.28 15.02 -26.67
N ILE A 97 -13.39 15.82 -26.08
CA ILE A 97 -13.51 17.29 -26.07
C ILE A 97 -13.43 17.85 -27.50
N PHE A 98 -12.55 17.30 -28.35
CA PHE A 98 -12.44 17.71 -29.74
C PHE A 98 -13.71 17.38 -30.55
N ALA A 99 -14.29 16.19 -30.38
CA ALA A 99 -15.52 15.79 -31.04
C ALA A 99 -16.69 16.74 -30.70
N VAL A 100 -16.83 17.13 -29.43
CA VAL A 100 -17.83 18.11 -28.99
C VAL A 100 -17.59 19.48 -29.60
N ALA A 101 -16.33 19.90 -29.74
CA ALA A 101 -15.97 21.18 -30.34
C ALA A 101 -16.32 21.26 -31.84
N GLU A 102 -16.24 20.14 -32.55
CA GLU A 102 -16.66 20.04 -33.97
C GLU A 102 -18.18 19.88 -34.16
N GLY A 103 -18.95 19.85 -33.06
CA GLY A 103 -20.40 19.71 -33.09
C GLY A 103 -20.89 18.27 -33.22
N GLY A 104 -19.99 17.29 -33.06
CA GLY A 104 -20.35 15.88 -32.95
C GLY A 104 -20.80 15.48 -31.54
N ASP A 105 -21.37 14.30 -31.42
CA ASP A 105 -21.66 13.69 -30.12
C ASP A 105 -20.37 13.10 -29.52
N ALA A 106 -20.20 13.23 -28.21
CA ALA A 106 -19.07 12.69 -27.45
C ALA A 106 -19.18 11.16 -27.28
N THR A 107 -19.38 10.40 -28.35
CA THR A 107 -19.52 8.95 -28.23
C THR A 107 -18.15 8.28 -28.01
N PRO A 108 -17.97 7.50 -26.92
CA PRO A 108 -16.77 6.71 -26.74
C PRO A 108 -16.63 5.69 -27.88
N LEU A 109 -15.45 5.61 -28.50
CA LEU A 109 -15.13 4.52 -29.42
C LEU A 109 -15.00 3.19 -28.63
N CYS A 110 -15.14 2.04 -29.29
CA CYS A 110 -15.01 0.73 -28.62
C CYS A 110 -13.68 0.55 -27.88
N HIS A 111 -12.61 1.17 -28.38
CA HIS A 111 -11.30 1.19 -27.72
C HIS A 111 -11.32 2.01 -26.42
N ASN A 112 -12.12 3.07 -26.36
CA ASN A 112 -12.29 3.90 -25.16
C ASN A 112 -13.05 3.12 -24.07
N GLU A 113 -14.00 2.26 -24.45
CA GLU A 113 -14.70 1.38 -23.52
C GLU A 113 -13.78 0.31 -22.93
N GLN A 114 -12.86 -0.25 -23.73
CA GLN A 114 -11.84 -1.19 -23.26
C GLN A 114 -10.90 -0.52 -22.26
N LEU A 115 -10.39 0.67 -22.59
CA LEU A 115 -9.56 1.45 -21.67
C LEU A 115 -10.31 1.82 -20.40
N ALA A 116 -11.58 2.21 -20.51
CA ALA A 116 -12.44 2.50 -19.37
C ALA A 116 -12.62 1.28 -18.45
N ALA A 117 -12.72 0.07 -19.03
CA ALA A 117 -12.74 -1.17 -18.28
C ALA A 117 -11.36 -1.46 -17.65
N GLU A 118 -10.25 -1.24 -18.37
CA GLU A 118 -8.90 -1.37 -17.82
C GLU A 118 -8.69 -0.46 -16.60
N LEU A 119 -9.13 0.81 -16.65
CA LEU A 119 -9.07 1.76 -15.52
C LEU A 119 -9.81 1.25 -14.27
N GLU A 120 -10.97 0.63 -14.47
CA GLU A 120 -11.76 0.06 -13.38
C GLU A 120 -11.14 -1.23 -12.84
N LEU A 121 -10.56 -2.04 -13.74
CA LEU A 121 -9.85 -3.28 -13.45
C LEU A 121 -8.48 -3.06 -12.83
N VAL A 122 -7.93 -1.83 -12.85
CA VAL A 122 -6.83 -1.45 -11.95
C VAL A 122 -7.34 -1.46 -10.52
N GLN A 123 -7.48 -2.66 -9.98
CA GLN A 123 -7.20 -2.93 -8.59
C GLN A 123 -5.69 -2.80 -8.46
N GLY A 124 -5.20 -2.21 -7.36
CA GLY A 124 -3.76 -2.00 -7.23
C GLY A 124 -3.00 -3.26 -7.58
N GLU A 125 -1.81 -3.10 -8.14
CA GLU A 125 -0.85 -4.20 -8.25
C GLU A 125 -0.33 -4.65 -6.86
N ALA A 126 -1.18 -4.67 -5.84
CA ALA A 126 -1.34 -5.86 -5.06
C ALA A 126 -2.46 -6.66 -5.72
N GLY A 127 -2.11 -7.59 -6.62
CA GLY A 127 -2.82 -8.86 -6.55
C GLY A 127 -2.88 -9.20 -5.07
N ARG A 128 -4.01 -9.70 -4.55
CA ARG A 128 -4.09 -10.21 -3.18
C ARG A 128 -3.16 -11.43 -3.08
N SER A 129 -1.86 -11.20 -3.20
CA SER A 129 -0.80 -12.10 -2.85
C SER A 129 -0.80 -12.04 -1.35
N THR A 130 -1.17 -13.16 -0.74
CA THR A 130 -1.02 -13.34 0.68
C THR A 130 0.40 -12.91 1.08
N GLY A 131 0.49 -11.83 1.85
CA GLY A 131 1.74 -11.33 2.41
C GLY A 131 1.94 -11.95 3.78
N ARG A 132 3.18 -12.16 4.18
CA ARG A 132 3.51 -12.48 5.58
C ARG A 132 3.82 -11.21 6.33
N PHE A 133 3.21 -11.04 7.49
CA PHE A 133 3.36 -9.88 8.35
C PHE A 133 3.74 -10.28 9.76
N LEU A 134 4.60 -9.47 10.37
CA LEU A 134 4.91 -9.49 11.79
C LEU A 134 4.20 -8.29 12.41
N VAL A 135 3.31 -8.57 13.35
CA VAL A 135 2.52 -7.59 14.10
C VAL A 135 3.06 -7.56 15.51
N ASP A 136 3.70 -6.45 15.87
CA ASP A 136 4.31 -6.19 17.17
C ASP A 136 3.46 -5.20 17.95
N VAL A 137 2.90 -5.62 19.07
CA VAL A 137 1.95 -4.84 19.86
C VAL A 137 2.48 -4.63 21.26
N VAL A 138 2.52 -3.37 21.69
CA VAL A 138 2.87 -2.98 23.07
C VAL A 138 1.58 -2.62 23.79
N LEU A 139 1.33 -3.25 24.93
CA LEU A 139 0.16 -3.01 25.76
C LEU A 139 0.52 -2.08 26.92
N ASP A 140 -0.48 -1.29 27.35
CA ASP A 140 -0.31 -0.41 28.50
C ASP A 140 -0.10 -1.25 29.77
N ARG A 141 1.07 -1.10 30.40
CA ARG A 141 1.45 -1.82 31.61
C ARG A 141 0.51 -1.58 32.79
N THR A 142 -0.23 -0.47 32.77
CA THR A 142 -1.22 -0.14 33.80
C THR A 142 -2.56 -0.86 33.60
N SER A 143 -2.80 -1.44 32.41
CA SER A 143 -4.01 -2.21 32.13
C SER A 143 -4.00 -3.56 32.85
N GLU A 144 -5.10 -3.84 33.55
CA GLU A 144 -5.32 -5.11 34.25
C GLU A 144 -5.66 -6.26 33.29
N MET A 145 -6.26 -5.95 32.12
CA MET A 145 -6.82 -6.96 31.20
C MET A 145 -5.88 -7.33 30.05
N ARG A 146 -4.56 -7.12 30.17
CA ARG A 146 -3.60 -7.34 29.07
C ARG A 146 -3.62 -8.75 28.49
N GLY A 147 -3.73 -9.79 29.33
CA GLY A 147 -3.83 -11.18 28.85
C GLY A 147 -5.08 -11.41 27.99
N ALA A 148 -6.23 -10.94 28.47
CA ALA A 148 -7.49 -11.01 27.73
C ALA A 148 -7.44 -10.15 26.44
N ARG A 149 -6.84 -8.96 26.50
CA ARG A 149 -6.67 -8.10 25.34
C ARG A 149 -5.80 -8.76 24.28
N SER A 150 -4.67 -9.32 24.67
CA SER A 150 -3.80 -10.05 23.75
C SER A 150 -4.54 -11.20 23.07
N PHE A 151 -5.36 -11.94 23.81
CA PHE A 151 -6.17 -13.01 23.24
C PHE A 151 -7.21 -12.49 22.23
N VAL A 152 -7.91 -11.41 22.53
CA VAL A 152 -8.87 -10.76 21.62
C VAL A 152 -8.18 -10.28 20.35
N ILE A 153 -6.99 -9.68 20.46
CA ILE A 153 -6.18 -9.25 19.30
C ILE A 153 -5.81 -10.45 18.44
N LEU A 154 -5.36 -11.57 19.03
CA LEU A 154 -5.06 -12.78 18.25
C LEU A 154 -6.28 -13.30 17.50
N LYS A 155 -7.47 -13.28 18.11
CA LYS A 155 -8.72 -13.67 17.42
C LYS A 155 -9.09 -12.74 16.28
N ARG A 156 -8.89 -11.43 16.44
CA ARG A 156 -9.07 -10.47 15.33
C ARG A 156 -8.07 -10.71 14.20
N LEU A 157 -6.82 -11.02 14.51
CA LEU A 157 -5.82 -11.34 13.50
C LEU A 157 -6.18 -12.64 12.75
N GLU A 158 -6.64 -13.68 13.45
CA GLU A 158 -7.13 -14.92 12.81
C GLU A 158 -8.33 -14.69 11.86
N GLU A 159 -9.17 -13.67 12.10
CA GLU A 159 -10.24 -13.28 11.17
C GLU A 159 -9.70 -12.64 9.88
N MET A 160 -8.50 -12.06 9.94
CA MET A 160 -7.86 -11.35 8.82
C MET A 160 -6.92 -12.24 8.00
N GLY A 161 -6.58 -13.44 8.47
CA GLY A 161 -5.64 -14.34 7.79
C GLY A 161 -5.20 -15.54 8.61
N GLU A 162 -4.25 -16.30 8.08
CA GLU A 162 -3.72 -17.50 8.74
C GLU A 162 -2.62 -17.13 9.74
N LEU A 163 -2.93 -17.23 11.04
CA LEU A 163 -1.95 -17.02 12.10
C LEU A 163 -0.92 -18.16 12.11
N LYS A 164 0.35 -17.84 11.82
CA LYS A 164 1.46 -18.81 11.83
C LYS A 164 1.94 -19.12 13.24
N TYR A 165 2.13 -18.08 14.04
CA TYR A 165 2.41 -18.22 15.47
C TYR A 165 2.24 -16.88 16.20
N ALA A 166 2.16 -16.94 17.53
CA ALA A 166 2.16 -15.79 18.40
C ALA A 166 3.07 -16.00 19.62
N ILE A 167 3.57 -14.91 20.18
CA ILE A 167 4.34 -14.89 21.43
C ILE A 167 3.82 -13.75 22.31
N PRO A 168 3.20 -14.03 23.47
CA PRO A 168 2.89 -15.37 23.99
C PRO A 168 1.91 -16.15 23.10
N SER A 169 1.91 -17.48 23.20
CA SER A 169 0.97 -18.33 22.45
C SER A 169 -0.46 -18.21 23.01
N PRO A 170 -1.51 -18.58 22.24
CA PRO A 170 -2.87 -18.59 22.75
C PRO A 170 -3.03 -19.41 24.03
N GLU A 171 -2.36 -20.56 24.14
CA GLU A 171 -2.40 -21.42 25.33
C GLU A 171 -1.75 -20.74 26.55
N GLU A 172 -0.64 -20.04 26.34
CA GLU A 172 0.05 -19.26 27.38
C GLU A 172 -0.86 -18.15 27.92
N LEU A 173 -1.58 -17.45 27.04
CA LEU A 173 -2.50 -16.37 27.42
C LEU A 173 -3.71 -16.90 28.20
N ILE A 174 -4.31 -18.02 27.76
CA ILE A 174 -5.47 -18.64 28.42
C ILE A 174 -5.09 -19.15 29.82
N SER A 175 -3.84 -19.58 30.01
CA SER A 175 -3.38 -20.09 31.31
C SER A 175 -3.31 -19.03 32.42
N GLU A 176 -3.47 -17.74 32.07
CA GLU A 176 -3.32 -16.55 32.93
C GLU A 176 -1.98 -16.46 33.69
N ARG A 177 -1.04 -17.37 33.40
CA ARG A 177 0.28 -17.40 34.03
C ARG A 177 1.20 -16.29 33.49
N ILE A 178 0.86 -15.74 32.32
CA ILE A 178 1.63 -14.73 31.63
C ILE A 178 0.74 -13.53 31.35
N VAL A 179 1.18 -12.36 31.82
CA VAL A 179 0.58 -11.07 31.48
C VAL A 179 1.60 -10.33 30.61
N PRO A 180 1.41 -10.28 29.29
CA PRO A 180 2.40 -9.68 28.40
C PRO A 180 2.39 -8.16 28.50
N ASP A 181 3.58 -7.55 28.57
CA ASP A 181 3.77 -6.14 28.22
C ASP A 181 3.76 -5.94 26.69
N THR A 182 4.15 -6.98 25.96
CA THR A 182 4.29 -6.98 24.50
C THR A 182 3.84 -8.32 23.94
N MET A 183 3.19 -8.32 22.79
CA MET A 183 2.91 -9.53 22.03
C MET A 183 3.38 -9.37 20.58
N VAL A 184 3.80 -10.47 19.98
CA VAL A 184 4.14 -10.53 18.56
C VAL A 184 3.34 -11.64 17.91
N ALA A 185 2.73 -11.37 16.77
CA ALA A 185 2.03 -12.34 15.94
C ALA A 185 2.62 -12.33 14.53
N VAL A 186 2.80 -13.52 13.94
CA VAL A 186 3.14 -13.66 12.52
C VAL A 186 1.94 -14.26 11.80
N ILE A 187 1.50 -13.59 10.75
CA ILE A 187 0.26 -13.88 10.01
C ILE A 187 0.52 -13.84 8.50
N ASP A 188 -0.03 -14.82 7.79
CA ASP A 188 -0.16 -14.78 6.33
C ASP A 188 -1.55 -14.22 6.00
N SER A 189 -1.63 -13.07 5.35
CA SER A 189 -2.89 -12.35 5.11
C SER A 189 -2.96 -11.73 3.72
N GLU A 190 -4.15 -11.71 3.13
CA GLU A 190 -4.44 -10.90 1.94
C GLU A 190 -4.64 -9.42 2.27
N ALA A 191 -4.91 -9.11 3.55
CA ALA A 191 -5.02 -7.75 4.04
C ALA A 191 -3.64 -7.08 4.07
N GLY A 192 -3.61 -5.78 3.79
CA GLY A 192 -2.38 -5.00 3.82
C GLY A 192 -1.96 -4.57 5.23
N GLU A 193 -0.74 -4.03 5.34
CA GLU A 193 -0.17 -3.44 6.57
C GLU A 193 -1.16 -2.52 7.30
N ARG A 194 -1.85 -1.66 6.55
CA ARG A 194 -2.81 -0.68 7.06
C ARG A 194 -4.06 -1.32 7.66
N GLU A 195 -4.63 -2.32 7.00
CA GLU A 195 -5.85 -3.00 7.47
C GLU A 195 -5.56 -3.80 8.76
N LEU A 196 -4.39 -4.43 8.84
CA LEU A 196 -3.91 -5.12 10.04
C LEU A 196 -3.63 -4.15 11.20
N TYR A 197 -3.14 -2.95 10.90
CA TYR A 197 -2.95 -1.91 11.91
C TYR A 197 -4.29 -1.37 12.43
N GLU A 198 -5.19 -0.98 11.52
CA GLU A 198 -6.50 -0.38 11.85
C GLU A 198 -7.40 -1.36 12.63
N CYS A 199 -7.26 -2.67 12.43
CA CYS A 199 -8.04 -3.65 13.19
C CYS A 199 -7.61 -3.79 14.67
N ILE A 200 -6.43 -3.26 15.03
CA ILE A 200 -5.85 -3.33 16.38
C ILE A 200 -5.83 -1.96 17.06
N GLU A 201 -5.42 -0.88 16.37
CA GLU A 201 -5.20 0.45 16.96
C GLU A 201 -6.41 0.98 17.77
N GLY A 202 -7.64 0.59 17.41
CA GLY A 202 -8.86 1.03 18.09
C GLY A 202 -9.02 0.57 19.56
N TYR A 203 -8.14 -0.26 20.09
CA TYR A 203 -8.20 -0.71 21.48
C TYR A 203 -7.51 0.27 22.45
N PRO A 204 -8.17 0.69 23.56
CA PRO A 204 -7.71 1.78 24.42
C PRO A 204 -6.48 1.47 25.27
N ASP A 205 -6.15 0.20 25.43
CA ASP A 205 -5.04 -0.33 26.23
C ASP A 205 -3.82 -0.71 25.37
N ILE A 206 -3.80 -0.26 24.12
CA ILE A 206 -2.68 -0.43 23.19
C ILE A 206 -1.86 0.86 23.13
N VAL A 207 -0.56 0.72 23.36
CA VAL A 207 0.40 1.83 23.32
C VAL A 207 0.96 1.99 21.91
N THR A 208 1.35 0.88 21.26
CA THR A 208 1.84 0.89 19.88
C THR A 208 1.47 -0.38 19.15
N VAL A 209 1.24 -0.26 17.84
CA VAL A 209 1.15 -1.36 16.89
C VAL A 209 2.17 -1.11 15.79
N ASP A 210 3.03 -2.08 15.51
CA ASP A 210 3.96 -2.02 14.39
C ASP A 210 3.77 -3.25 13.50
N VAL A 211 3.39 -3.02 12.25
CA VAL A 211 3.16 -4.06 11.25
C VAL A 211 4.30 -4.01 10.24
N ARG A 212 4.99 -5.14 10.05
CA ARG A 212 6.17 -5.24 9.19
C ARG A 212 6.01 -6.41 8.21
N HIS A 213 6.36 -6.20 6.95
CA HIS A 213 6.44 -7.29 5.98
C HIS A 213 7.58 -8.25 6.33
N VAL A 214 7.30 -9.54 6.38
CA VAL A 214 8.28 -10.56 6.73
C VAL A 214 8.92 -11.13 5.48
N ILE A 215 10.25 -11.18 5.49
CA ILE A 215 11.05 -11.98 4.57
C ILE A 215 11.65 -13.14 5.35
N GLU A 216 11.26 -14.35 4.98
CA GLU A 216 11.75 -15.56 5.62
C GLU A 216 13.20 -15.87 5.20
N ILE A 217 14.07 -16.06 6.17
CA ILE A 217 15.49 -16.38 6.04
C ILE A 217 15.73 -17.79 6.57
N ASP A 218 15.75 -18.76 5.66
CA ASP A 218 15.96 -20.20 5.90
C ASP A 218 17.42 -20.64 5.71
N GLY A 219 18.35 -19.68 5.55
CA GLY A 219 19.76 -19.92 5.25
C GLY A 219 20.09 -20.08 3.76
N THR A 220 19.14 -19.87 2.85
CA THR A 220 19.37 -19.93 1.40
C THR A 220 18.75 -18.74 0.65
N GLY A 221 19.21 -18.49 -0.59
CA GLY A 221 18.58 -17.51 -1.49
C GLY A 221 18.72 -16.05 -1.07
N TRP A 222 19.77 -15.72 -0.31
CA TRP A 222 20.01 -14.39 0.26
C TRP A 222 19.88 -13.23 -0.74
N PRO A 223 20.50 -13.26 -1.95
CA PRO A 223 20.44 -12.12 -2.86
C PRO A 223 19.01 -11.78 -3.28
N ALA A 224 18.18 -12.78 -3.56
CA ALA A 224 16.78 -12.60 -3.95
C ALA A 224 15.94 -12.08 -2.78
N LYS A 225 16.15 -12.63 -1.58
CA LYS A 225 15.45 -12.22 -0.36
C LYS A 225 15.77 -10.77 0.03
N ILE A 226 17.04 -10.37 -0.09
CA ILE A 226 17.47 -8.99 0.16
C ILE A 226 16.99 -8.03 -0.93
N ALA A 227 17.01 -8.43 -2.21
CA ALA A 227 16.43 -7.63 -3.28
C ALA A 227 14.93 -7.37 -3.03
N ARG A 228 14.18 -8.40 -2.61
CA ARG A 228 12.76 -8.26 -2.25
C ARG A 228 12.56 -7.34 -1.04
N ALA A 229 13.40 -7.44 -0.01
CA ALA A 229 13.35 -6.54 1.13
C ALA A 229 13.60 -5.07 0.72
N ARG A 230 14.57 -4.81 -0.16
CA ARG A 230 14.85 -3.47 -0.71
C ARG A 230 13.68 -2.93 -1.54
N GLU A 231 13.04 -3.78 -2.35
CA GLU A 231 11.87 -3.42 -3.13
C GLU A 231 10.68 -3.00 -2.25
N LEU A 232 10.44 -3.73 -1.15
CA LEU A 232 9.40 -3.35 -0.19
C LEU A 232 9.77 -2.04 0.52
N ALA A 233 11.02 -1.91 0.96
CA ALA A 233 11.50 -0.70 1.63
C ALA A 233 11.46 0.54 0.72
N SER A 234 11.78 0.41 -0.57
CA SER A 234 11.71 1.53 -1.53
C SER A 234 10.27 2.02 -1.77
N ARG A 235 9.27 1.16 -1.48
CA ARG A 235 7.84 1.50 -1.46
C ARG A 235 7.37 2.04 -0.10
N GLY A 236 8.29 2.37 0.80
CA GLY A 236 7.99 2.88 2.14
C GLY A 236 7.44 1.83 3.11
N LYS A 237 7.54 0.53 2.79
CA LYS A 237 7.06 -0.55 3.66
C LYS A 237 8.09 -0.87 4.74
N LYS A 238 7.62 -1.17 5.96
CA LYS A 238 8.48 -1.69 7.03
C LYS A 238 8.79 -3.15 6.77
N VAL A 239 10.04 -3.56 7.00
CA VAL A 239 10.52 -4.92 6.72
C VAL A 239 11.07 -5.56 7.97
N ALA A 240 10.74 -6.84 8.15
CA ALA A 240 11.32 -7.73 9.13
C ALA A 240 11.98 -8.93 8.43
N LEU A 241 13.25 -9.22 8.74
CA LEU A 241 13.90 -10.46 8.34
C LEU A 241 13.69 -11.49 9.45
N GLU A 242 12.94 -12.55 9.14
CA GLU A 242 12.68 -13.64 10.07
C GLU A 242 13.66 -14.79 9.82
N PHE A 243 14.54 -15.05 10.77
CA PHE A 243 15.46 -16.17 10.73
C PHE A 243 14.73 -17.43 11.22
N THR A 244 14.53 -18.38 10.30
CA THR A 244 13.84 -19.65 10.57
C THR A 244 14.85 -20.79 10.77
N GLY A 245 14.41 -21.83 11.48
CA GLY A 245 15.21 -23.00 11.82
C GLY A 245 15.66 -23.05 13.29
N ASP A 246 16.22 -24.20 13.67
CA ASP A 246 16.59 -24.51 15.07
C ASP A 246 17.92 -23.85 15.49
N LYS A 247 18.70 -23.38 14.52
CA LYS A 247 20.00 -22.74 14.74
C LYS A 247 20.14 -21.53 13.82
N LEU A 248 20.68 -20.45 14.39
CA LEU A 248 21.06 -19.29 13.62
C LEU A 248 22.37 -19.59 12.86
N HIS A 249 22.25 -19.88 11.57
CA HIS A 249 23.40 -20.05 10.69
C HIS A 249 23.94 -18.67 10.27
N LEU A 250 25.16 -18.36 10.72
CA LEU A 250 25.84 -17.08 10.48
C LEU A 250 27.04 -17.29 9.56
N ASP A 251 26.79 -17.64 8.31
CA ASP A 251 27.82 -17.60 7.27
C ASP A 251 28.07 -16.15 6.79
N LEU A 252 29.01 -15.97 5.87
CA LEU A 252 29.39 -14.65 5.37
C LEU A 252 28.19 -13.93 4.71
N GLU A 253 27.40 -14.65 3.91
CA GLU A 253 26.22 -14.08 3.24
C GLU A 253 25.18 -13.62 4.25
N ALA A 254 24.94 -14.42 5.30
CA ALA A 254 24.03 -14.06 6.39
C ALA A 254 24.48 -12.80 7.13
N LEU A 255 25.79 -12.69 7.42
CA LEU A 255 26.35 -11.53 8.11
C LEU A 255 26.27 -10.26 7.25
N GLU A 256 26.56 -10.34 5.96
CA GLU A 256 26.42 -9.23 5.02
C GLU A 256 24.97 -8.75 4.88
N ALA A 257 24.04 -9.71 4.78
CA ALA A 257 22.62 -9.43 4.72
C ALA A 257 22.09 -8.79 6.01
N MET A 258 22.53 -9.27 7.18
CA MET A 258 22.21 -8.67 8.48
C MET A 258 22.76 -7.25 8.59
N ALA A 259 23.99 -7.01 8.15
CA ALA A 259 24.58 -5.67 8.14
C ALA A 259 23.80 -4.72 7.22
N ALA A 260 23.42 -5.17 6.03
CA ALA A 260 22.60 -4.40 5.11
C ALA A 260 21.22 -4.08 5.72
N ALA A 261 20.60 -5.06 6.38
CA ALA A 261 19.32 -4.89 7.06
C ALA A 261 19.39 -3.86 8.19
N LEU A 262 20.39 -3.97 9.06
CA LEU A 262 20.60 -3.04 10.17
C LEU A 262 20.89 -1.61 9.67
N THR A 263 21.72 -1.47 8.63
CA THR A 263 22.01 -0.17 8.00
C THR A 263 20.76 0.45 7.39
N ALA A 264 19.87 -0.37 6.83
CA ALA A 264 18.60 0.07 6.26
C ALA A 264 17.47 0.23 7.29
N GLY A 265 17.74 0.01 8.59
CA GLY A 265 16.75 0.11 9.66
C GLY A 265 15.69 -1.00 9.66
N TRP A 266 15.98 -2.15 9.02
CA TRP A 266 15.06 -3.29 9.01
C TRP A 266 15.13 -4.07 10.32
N PHE A 267 14.00 -4.69 10.68
CA PHE A 267 13.87 -5.43 11.91
C PHE A 267 14.42 -6.85 11.76
N LEU A 268 15.25 -7.31 12.70
CA LEU A 268 15.72 -8.70 12.74
C LEU A 268 14.88 -9.49 13.75
N TRP A 269 14.35 -10.63 13.34
CA TRP A 269 13.44 -11.44 14.15
C TRP A 269 13.76 -12.93 14.07
N ALA A 270 13.44 -13.65 15.15
CA ALA A 270 13.44 -15.12 15.17
C ALA A 270 12.38 -15.62 16.15
N ARG A 271 11.77 -16.77 15.84
CA ARG A 271 10.83 -17.45 16.74
C ARG A 271 11.56 -18.07 17.94
N ASP A 272 12.75 -18.63 17.71
CA ASP A 272 13.55 -19.26 18.76
C ASP A 272 13.97 -18.22 19.82
N PRO A 273 13.73 -18.47 21.13
CA PRO A 273 14.04 -17.52 22.19
C PRO A 273 15.52 -17.15 22.30
N VAL A 274 16.44 -18.07 21.97
CA VAL A 274 17.89 -17.84 22.06
C VAL A 274 18.34 -16.96 20.89
N ALA A 275 17.99 -17.33 19.66
CA ALA A 275 18.25 -16.56 18.45
C ALA A 275 17.67 -15.15 18.56
N ARG A 276 16.42 -15.01 19.01
CA ARG A 276 15.78 -13.70 19.23
C ARG A 276 16.54 -12.82 20.22
N ARG A 277 17.09 -13.40 21.28
CA ARG A 277 17.91 -12.66 22.27
C ARG A 277 19.23 -12.18 21.65
N VAL A 278 19.85 -12.99 20.81
CA VAL A 278 21.07 -12.63 20.07
C VAL A 278 20.76 -11.48 19.08
N LEU A 279 19.73 -11.63 18.26
CA LEU A 279 19.33 -10.62 17.27
C LEU A 279 18.97 -9.28 17.91
N ARG A 280 18.24 -9.29 19.04
CA ARG A 280 17.95 -8.06 19.81
C ARG A 280 19.22 -7.35 20.28
N LYS A 281 20.23 -8.09 20.75
CA LYS A 281 21.50 -7.49 21.18
C LYS A 281 22.26 -6.87 20.00
N LEU A 282 22.26 -7.54 18.85
CA LEU A 282 22.89 -7.03 17.63
C LEU A 282 22.23 -5.74 17.14
N ALA A 283 20.90 -5.67 17.17
CA ALA A 283 20.16 -4.47 16.79
C ALA A 283 20.46 -3.26 17.69
N LEU A 284 20.62 -3.50 19.01
CA LEU A 284 20.96 -2.44 19.97
C LEU A 284 22.39 -1.90 19.83
N TRP A 285 23.30 -2.64 19.22
CA TRP A 285 24.69 -2.22 19.00
C TRP A 285 24.87 -1.40 17.72
N HIS A 286 23.84 -1.34 16.88
CA HIS A 286 23.88 -0.71 15.56
C HIS A 286 23.13 0.65 15.52
N VAL A 287 22.64 1.11 16.68
CA VAL A 287 22.02 2.43 16.94
C VAL A 287 23.03 3.31 17.67
#